data_AF-A0A151ZSA7-F1
#
_entry.id   AF-A0A151ZSA7-F1
#
_cell.length_a   1.000
_cell.length_b   1.000
_cell.length_c   1.000
_cell.angle_alpha   90.00
_cell.angle_beta   90.00
_cell.angle_gamma   90.00
#
_symmetry.space_group_name_H-M   'P 1'
#
loop_
_entity.id
_entity.type
_entity.pdbx_description
1 polymer ?
#
loop_
_entity_poly.entity_id
_entity_poly.type
_entity_poly.pdbx_seq_one_letter_code
_entity_poly.pdbx_strand_id
1 'polypeptide(L)'
;MSGLHEENGITIQEQSGNLKNITIKDVWSHNLEEEMAKIRELVDDYNYIAMDTEFPGIVTRPTGNYKTQSEYHYQTLRMNVDQLKIIQLGLTFSDSEGNLAKSTCTWQFHFKFNLNEDKYAKDSIDLLSKSGIEFKKNEMNGIDALDFGELLMSSGIVLNDKIKWISFHSGYDFGYLLKVLTCTDLPQDEIDFFQLVKTYFPCIYDIKYLMKSCKNLKGGLSELAEDLDIKRIGPQHQAGSDSLLTGTTFFKLRKMFFEGQIDDSKYLGILYGFTSYLQDSNGNLMVHPVQPQQQQAPPPQQQQQLQQQIQQQQQMQHQMHMQMQYQQQQQQQQQQQQYTMYNNNNNNIIINNQQNNYNNIYYPTSSPSSYNRGYPYYPNSPINTNSPSNSNINK
;
A
#
# COMPACT_ATOMS: atom_id res chain seq x y z
N MET A 1 16.79 -67.63 -2.09
CA MET A 1 15.46 -67.35 -2.69
C MET A 1 14.72 -66.50 -1.68
N SER A 2 14.66 -65.19 -1.95
CA SER A 2 13.44 -64.43 -2.29
C SER A 2 12.66 -64.02 -1.03
N GLY A 3 12.35 -62.75 -0.77
CA GLY A 3 12.50 -61.54 -1.56
C GLY A 3 12.27 -60.33 -0.65
N LEU A 4 12.88 -59.21 -1.05
CA LEU A 4 12.71 -57.89 -0.45
C LEU A 4 11.33 -57.35 -0.85
N HIS A 5 10.57 -56.88 0.13
CA HIS A 5 9.41 -56.02 -0.11
C HIS A 5 9.91 -54.58 -0.21
N GLU A 6 9.91 -54.03 -1.43
CA GLU A 6 10.04 -52.60 -1.68
C GLU A 6 8.70 -51.92 -1.40
N GLU A 7 8.67 -51.06 -0.38
CA GLU A 7 7.62 -50.07 -0.19
C GLU A 7 7.76 -48.97 -1.23
N ASN A 8 6.68 -48.67 -1.93
CA ASN A 8 6.58 -47.59 -2.91
C ASN A 8 6.71 -46.21 -2.24
N GLY A 9 7.95 -45.77 -2.05
CA GLY A 9 8.29 -44.39 -1.73
C GLY A 9 8.09 -43.50 -2.96
N ILE A 10 6.96 -42.80 -3.02
CA ILE A 10 6.75 -41.73 -4.01
C ILE A 10 7.77 -40.63 -3.69
N THR A 11 8.77 -40.53 -4.55
CA THR A 11 9.92 -39.62 -4.40
C THR A 11 9.51 -38.21 -4.85
N ILE A 12 9.99 -37.19 -4.14
CA ILE A 12 9.70 -35.74 -4.28
C ILE A 12 9.96 -35.17 -5.71
N GLN A 13 10.47 -35.96 -6.64
CA GLN A 13 10.75 -35.54 -8.01
C GLN A 13 9.50 -35.42 -8.91
N GLU A 14 8.37 -36.06 -8.59
CA GLU A 14 7.15 -35.98 -9.43
C GLU A 14 6.38 -34.65 -9.31
N GLN A 15 6.60 -33.85 -8.26
CA GLN A 15 6.03 -32.49 -8.17
C GLN A 15 6.75 -31.47 -9.07
N SER A 16 7.93 -31.81 -9.62
CA SER A 16 8.69 -30.91 -10.50
C SER A 16 8.07 -30.71 -11.89
N GLY A 17 7.15 -31.60 -12.30
CA GLY A 17 6.43 -31.51 -13.57
C GLY A 17 5.35 -30.42 -13.60
N ASN A 18 4.70 -30.14 -12.46
CA ASN A 18 3.60 -29.18 -12.36
C ASN A 18 4.04 -27.71 -12.15
N LEU A 19 5.29 -27.47 -11.74
CA LEU A 19 5.79 -26.11 -11.49
C LEU A 19 6.18 -25.35 -12.77
N LYS A 20 6.32 -26.03 -13.91
CA LYS A 20 6.87 -25.43 -15.15
C LYS A 20 5.94 -24.44 -15.85
N ASN A 21 4.65 -24.36 -15.46
CA ASN A 21 3.66 -23.47 -16.06
C ASN A 21 2.90 -22.61 -15.04
N ILE A 22 3.44 -22.42 -13.82
CA ILE A 22 2.82 -21.52 -12.85
C ILE A 22 2.96 -20.08 -13.34
N THR A 23 1.82 -19.45 -13.63
CA THR A 23 1.77 -18.09 -14.17
C THR A 23 1.08 -17.19 -13.16
N ILE A 24 1.75 -16.09 -12.78
CA ILE A 24 1.13 -14.98 -12.06
C ILE A 24 0.42 -14.11 -13.10
N LYS A 25 -0.90 -13.95 -12.94
CA LYS A 25 -1.72 -13.18 -13.86
C LYS A 25 -1.84 -11.74 -13.38
N ASP A 26 -1.25 -10.81 -14.13
CA ASP A 26 -1.47 -9.39 -13.89
C ASP A 26 -2.91 -8.99 -14.25
N VAL A 27 -3.55 -8.26 -13.34
CA VAL A 27 -4.89 -7.70 -13.48
C VAL A 27 -4.81 -6.19 -13.39
N TRP A 28 -5.33 -5.54 -14.43
CA TRP A 28 -5.45 -4.10 -14.61
C TRP A 28 -6.92 -3.77 -14.85
N SER A 29 -7.26 -2.48 -14.92
CA SER A 29 -8.65 -2.03 -15.16
C SER A 29 -9.32 -2.73 -16.35
N HIS A 30 -8.62 -2.86 -17.49
CA HIS A 30 -9.19 -3.38 -18.73
C HIS A 30 -9.54 -4.89 -18.70
N ASN A 31 -8.95 -5.68 -17.79
CA ASN A 31 -9.21 -7.12 -17.68
C ASN A 31 -9.73 -7.55 -16.31
N LEU A 32 -10.07 -6.59 -15.43
CA LEU A 32 -10.57 -6.86 -14.08
C LEU A 32 -11.79 -7.79 -14.09
N GLU A 33 -12.81 -7.45 -14.87
CA GLU A 33 -14.06 -8.21 -14.96
C GLU A 33 -13.85 -9.65 -15.44
N GLU A 34 -13.03 -9.81 -16.48
CA GLU A 34 -12.72 -11.13 -17.06
C GLU A 34 -12.05 -12.04 -16.02
N GLU A 35 -11.07 -11.50 -15.29
CA GLU A 35 -10.32 -12.28 -14.31
C GLU A 35 -11.14 -12.55 -13.03
N MET A 36 -11.96 -11.59 -12.60
CA MET A 36 -12.89 -11.80 -11.49
C MET A 36 -13.95 -12.86 -11.83
N ALA A 37 -14.39 -12.99 -13.09
CA ALA A 37 -15.27 -14.07 -13.51
C ALA A 37 -14.63 -15.45 -13.34
N LYS A 38 -13.36 -15.61 -13.73
CA LYS A 38 -12.62 -16.87 -13.56
C LYS A 38 -12.43 -17.21 -12.08
N ILE A 39 -12.15 -16.21 -11.24
CA ILE A 39 -12.01 -16.38 -9.80
C ILE A 39 -13.32 -16.87 -9.17
N ARG A 40 -14.47 -16.32 -9.58
CA ARG A 40 -15.80 -16.77 -9.10
C ARG A 40 -16.08 -18.24 -9.42
N GLU A 41 -15.63 -18.74 -10.56
CA GLU A 41 -15.77 -20.16 -10.93
C GLU A 41 -14.81 -21.06 -10.14
N LEU A 42 -13.66 -20.52 -9.73
CA LEU A 42 -12.59 -21.27 -9.09
C LEU A 42 -12.77 -21.47 -7.58
N VAL A 43 -13.39 -20.49 -6.91
CA VAL A 43 -13.34 -20.34 -5.46
C VAL A 43 -13.98 -21.51 -4.68
N ASP A 44 -14.95 -22.20 -5.30
CA ASP A 44 -15.62 -23.35 -4.69
C ASP A 44 -14.71 -24.59 -4.59
N ASP A 45 -13.81 -24.78 -5.56
CA ASP A 45 -12.86 -25.90 -5.61
C ASP A 45 -11.52 -25.58 -4.91
N TYR A 46 -11.12 -24.31 -4.93
CA TYR A 46 -9.84 -23.83 -4.39
C TYR A 46 -10.06 -22.76 -3.32
N ASN A 47 -10.60 -23.20 -2.19
CA ASN A 47 -11.08 -22.34 -1.10
C ASN A 47 -10.01 -21.89 -0.09
N TYR A 48 -8.75 -22.27 -0.27
CA TYR A 48 -7.61 -21.72 0.49
C TYR A 48 -6.96 -20.59 -0.31
N ILE A 49 -7.12 -19.37 0.18
CA ILE A 49 -6.68 -18.15 -0.50
C ILE A 49 -5.54 -17.53 0.28
N ALA A 50 -4.33 -17.63 -0.28
CA ALA A 50 -3.18 -16.92 0.25
C ALA A 50 -3.12 -15.50 -0.31
N MET A 51 -2.75 -14.55 0.53
CA MET A 51 -2.80 -13.12 0.21
C MET A 51 -1.55 -12.37 0.66
N ASP A 52 -1.28 -11.27 -0.03
CA ASP A 52 -0.30 -10.26 0.38
C ASP A 52 -0.66 -8.92 -0.28
N THR A 53 -0.24 -7.78 0.28
CA THR A 53 -0.46 -6.46 -0.32
C THR A 53 0.81 -5.63 -0.37
N GLU A 54 0.92 -4.79 -1.41
CA GLU A 54 1.94 -3.75 -1.47
C GLU A 54 1.30 -2.38 -1.35
N PHE A 55 1.89 -1.52 -0.52
CA PHE A 55 1.37 -0.19 -0.20
C PHE A 55 2.51 0.77 0.14
N PRO A 56 2.28 2.09 0.16
CA PRO A 56 3.36 3.08 0.18
C PRO A 56 3.95 3.33 1.58
N GLY A 57 4.02 2.29 2.41
CA GLY A 57 4.65 2.30 3.71
C GLY A 57 3.85 3.00 4.81
N ILE A 58 4.57 3.63 5.73
CA ILE A 58 4.05 4.30 6.92
C ILE A 58 4.56 5.73 6.90
N VAL A 59 3.64 6.70 6.87
CA VAL A 59 3.96 8.15 6.86
C VAL A 59 3.60 8.84 8.17
N THR A 60 2.71 8.24 8.96
CA THR A 60 2.20 8.84 10.20
C THR A 60 2.40 7.88 11.37
N ARG A 61 2.76 8.41 12.54
CA ARG A 61 2.73 7.67 13.80
C ARG A 61 1.88 8.42 14.82
N PRO A 62 1.06 7.70 15.61
CA PRO A 62 0.28 8.32 16.65
C PRO A 62 1.18 9.02 17.66
N THR A 63 0.77 10.20 18.12
CA THR A 63 1.38 10.87 19.28
C THR A 63 0.51 10.60 20.51
N GLY A 64 1.11 10.52 21.70
CA GLY A 64 0.39 10.30 22.97
C GLY A 64 0.71 8.96 23.65
N ASN A 65 0.07 8.75 24.79
CA ASN A 65 0.25 7.56 25.63
C ASN A 65 -0.84 6.53 25.31
N TYR A 66 -0.43 5.32 24.92
CA TYR A 66 -1.32 4.20 24.63
C TYR A 66 -1.24 3.18 25.77
N LYS A 67 -2.37 2.55 26.10
CA LYS A 67 -2.47 1.63 27.25
C LYS A 67 -1.73 0.33 26.98
N THR A 68 -1.73 -0.11 25.73
CA THR A 68 -1.06 -1.34 25.32
C THR A 68 -0.28 -1.13 24.02
N GLN A 69 0.69 -2.02 23.78
CA GLN A 69 1.42 -2.05 22.51
C GLN A 69 0.49 -2.37 21.33
N SER A 70 -0.51 -3.22 21.53
CA SER A 70 -1.52 -3.56 20.52
C SER A 70 -2.32 -2.34 20.09
N GLU A 71 -2.79 -1.55 21.06
CA GLU A 71 -3.53 -0.32 20.80
C GLU A 71 -2.69 0.67 19.99
N TYR A 72 -1.40 0.83 20.34
CA TYR A 72 -0.48 1.65 19.56
C TYR A 72 -0.28 1.13 18.13
N HIS A 73 -0.12 -0.18 17.96
CA HIS A 73 0.01 -0.81 16.64
C HIS A 73 -1.26 -0.59 15.80
N TYR A 74 -2.43 -0.78 16.39
CA TYR A 74 -3.72 -0.58 15.73
C TYR A 74 -3.91 0.87 15.31
N GLN A 75 -3.68 1.84 16.20
CA GLN A 75 -3.81 3.24 15.84
C GLN A 75 -2.79 3.65 14.76
N THR A 76 -1.58 3.08 14.78
CA THR A 76 -0.61 3.29 13.70
C THR A 76 -1.14 2.75 12.37
N LEU A 77 -1.66 1.52 12.36
CA LEU A 77 -2.26 0.90 11.18
C LEU A 77 -3.41 1.75 10.65
N ARG A 78 -4.40 2.07 11.49
CA ARG A 78 -5.60 2.84 11.15
C ARG A 78 -5.25 4.15 10.45
N MET A 79 -4.42 4.96 11.10
CA MET A 79 -4.02 6.28 10.59
C MET A 79 -3.34 6.22 9.22
N ASN A 80 -2.58 5.15 8.93
CA ASN A 80 -1.88 5.02 7.66
C ASN A 80 -2.78 4.41 6.58
N VAL A 81 -3.55 3.35 6.89
CA VAL A 81 -4.47 2.74 5.94
C VAL A 81 -5.53 3.73 5.48
N ASP A 82 -6.08 4.56 6.38
CA ASP A 82 -7.07 5.58 6.03
C ASP A 82 -6.50 6.63 5.06
N GLN A 83 -5.23 7.04 5.26
CA GLN A 83 -4.60 8.13 4.50
C GLN A 83 -3.90 7.69 3.22
N LEU A 84 -3.52 6.42 3.12
CA LEU A 84 -2.74 5.88 2.01
C LEU A 84 -3.62 5.01 1.10
N LYS A 85 -3.15 4.78 -0.12
CA LYS A 85 -3.79 3.91 -1.10
C LYS A 85 -3.00 2.63 -1.28
N ILE A 86 -3.72 1.51 -1.41
CA ILE A 86 -3.13 0.23 -1.82
C ILE A 86 -2.54 0.34 -3.23
N ILE A 87 -1.44 -0.36 -3.49
CA ILE A 87 -0.75 -0.37 -4.79
C ILE A 87 -0.94 -1.72 -5.49
N GLN A 88 -0.77 -2.84 -4.77
CA GLN A 88 -1.04 -4.18 -5.27
C GLN A 88 -1.75 -5.06 -4.24
N LEU A 89 -2.48 -6.04 -4.75
CA LEU A 89 -2.98 -7.20 -4.01
C LEU A 89 -2.62 -8.47 -4.78
N GLY A 90 -2.08 -9.46 -4.08
CA GLY A 90 -1.85 -10.80 -4.60
C GLY A 90 -2.85 -11.77 -3.99
N LEU A 91 -3.50 -12.58 -4.81
CA LEU A 91 -4.36 -13.68 -4.37
C LEU A 91 -3.91 -14.97 -5.03
N THR A 92 -3.56 -15.97 -4.22
CA THR A 92 -3.18 -17.30 -4.67
C THR A 92 -4.17 -18.35 -4.17
N PHE A 93 -4.67 -19.17 -5.08
CA PHE A 93 -5.73 -20.14 -4.83
C PHE A 93 -5.20 -21.57 -4.80
N SER A 94 -5.63 -22.30 -3.78
CA SER A 94 -5.25 -23.69 -3.50
C SER A 94 -6.40 -24.46 -2.89
N ASP A 95 -6.38 -25.79 -3.04
CA ASP A 95 -7.32 -26.68 -2.36
C ASP A 95 -6.86 -26.98 -0.93
N SER A 96 -7.63 -27.80 -0.21
CA SER A 96 -7.32 -28.17 1.18
C SER A 96 -6.03 -28.95 1.37
N GLU A 97 -5.48 -29.54 0.32
CA GLU A 97 -4.23 -30.31 0.32
C GLU A 97 -3.02 -29.47 -0.11
N GLY A 98 -3.25 -28.23 -0.54
CA GLY A 98 -2.23 -27.32 -1.03
C GLY A 98 -1.90 -27.49 -2.50
N ASN A 99 -2.75 -28.17 -3.27
CA ASN A 99 -2.62 -28.19 -4.72
C ASN A 99 -3.11 -26.85 -5.27
N LEU A 100 -2.24 -26.19 -6.03
CA LEU A 100 -2.55 -24.91 -6.67
C LEU A 100 -3.58 -25.10 -7.79
N ALA A 101 -4.40 -24.07 -8.00
CA ALA A 101 -5.32 -24.01 -9.13
C ALA A 101 -4.62 -24.22 -10.47
N LYS A 102 -5.27 -24.98 -11.36
CA LYS A 102 -4.70 -25.30 -12.68
C LYS A 102 -4.70 -24.05 -13.58
N SER A 103 -3.69 -23.94 -14.44
CA SER A 103 -3.47 -22.83 -15.39
C SER A 103 -3.06 -21.51 -14.72
N THR A 104 -3.97 -20.83 -14.04
CA THR A 104 -3.70 -19.61 -13.28
C THR A 104 -4.04 -19.86 -11.83
N CYS A 105 -3.02 -19.85 -10.97
CA CYS A 105 -3.23 -20.00 -9.54
C CYS A 105 -3.09 -18.70 -8.76
N THR A 106 -2.52 -17.66 -9.38
CA THR A 106 -2.20 -16.41 -8.69
C THR A 106 -2.59 -15.23 -9.55
N TRP A 107 -3.34 -14.30 -8.96
CA TRP A 107 -3.70 -13.03 -9.55
C TRP A 107 -2.99 -11.89 -8.81
N GLN A 108 -2.41 -10.99 -9.58
CA GLN A 108 -1.75 -9.79 -9.09
C GLN A 108 -2.54 -8.58 -9.58
N PHE A 109 -3.35 -8.00 -8.70
CA PHE A 109 -4.15 -6.82 -8.98
C PHE A 109 -3.30 -5.58 -8.80
N HIS A 110 -3.24 -4.74 -9.83
CA HIS A 110 -2.52 -3.47 -9.82
C HIS A 110 -3.50 -2.32 -9.69
N PHE A 111 -3.47 -1.61 -8.55
CA PHE A 111 -4.39 -0.51 -8.28
C PHE A 111 -3.88 0.82 -8.82
N LYS A 112 -4.83 1.73 -9.06
CA LYS A 112 -4.55 3.08 -9.50
C LYS A 112 -3.79 3.85 -8.42
N PHE A 113 -2.63 4.38 -8.78
CA PHE A 113 -1.75 5.12 -7.88
C PHE A 113 -0.99 6.21 -8.65
N ASN A 114 -0.91 7.42 -8.09
CA ASN A 114 -0.28 8.58 -8.73
C ASN A 114 0.72 9.24 -7.77
N LEU A 115 2.01 9.16 -8.10
CA LEU A 115 3.10 9.74 -7.31
C LEU A 115 3.04 11.28 -7.18
N ASN A 116 2.26 11.98 -8.00
CA ASN A 116 2.11 13.43 -7.90
C ASN A 116 0.95 13.85 -6.99
N GLU A 117 0.01 12.94 -6.71
CA GLU A 117 -1.23 13.24 -5.98
C GLU A 117 -1.33 12.49 -4.65
N ASP A 118 -0.86 11.24 -4.64
CA ASP A 118 -1.01 10.33 -3.50
C ASP A 118 0.14 10.47 -2.50
N LYS A 119 -0.19 10.29 -1.21
CA LYS A 119 0.80 10.28 -0.14
C LYS A 119 1.60 8.97 -0.13
N TYR A 120 2.88 9.05 0.21
CA TYR A 120 3.75 7.88 0.34
C TYR A 120 4.97 8.13 1.20
N ALA A 121 5.56 7.06 1.72
CA ALA A 121 6.92 7.05 2.26
C ALA A 121 7.91 6.83 1.11
N LYS A 122 8.91 7.72 0.98
CA LYS A 122 9.88 7.68 -0.13
C LYS A 122 10.61 6.35 -0.21
N ASP A 123 11.10 5.83 0.92
CA ASP A 123 11.86 4.58 0.96
C ASP A 123 11.02 3.39 0.47
N SER A 124 9.71 3.39 0.72
CA SER A 124 8.79 2.37 0.21
C SER A 124 8.61 2.45 -1.30
N ILE A 125 8.43 3.65 -1.87
CA ILE A 125 8.36 3.82 -3.33
C ILE A 125 9.68 3.43 -4.01
N ASP A 126 10.82 3.79 -3.42
CA ASP A 126 12.13 3.42 -3.94
C ASP A 126 12.35 1.90 -3.91
N LEU A 127 11.90 1.23 -2.85
CA LEU A 127 11.92 -0.23 -2.75
C LEU A 127 11.02 -0.86 -3.82
N LEU A 128 9.75 -0.48 -3.87
CA LEU A 128 8.77 -1.04 -4.81
C LEU A 128 9.16 -0.82 -6.28
N SER A 129 9.73 0.35 -6.60
CA SER A 129 10.27 0.63 -7.94
C SER A 129 11.41 -0.33 -8.29
N LYS A 130 12.33 -0.60 -7.35
CA LYS A 130 13.43 -1.57 -7.54
C LYS A 130 12.91 -3.00 -7.67
N SER A 131 11.80 -3.31 -7.02
CA SER A 131 11.11 -4.61 -7.12
C SER A 131 10.32 -4.78 -8.41
N GLY A 132 10.24 -3.74 -9.25
CA GLY A 132 9.66 -3.80 -10.59
C GLY A 132 8.25 -3.22 -10.71
N ILE A 133 7.75 -2.48 -9.71
CA ILE A 133 6.48 -1.76 -9.85
C ILE A 133 6.67 -0.55 -10.78
N GLU A 134 5.93 -0.55 -11.89
CA GLU A 134 5.89 0.53 -12.87
C GLU A 134 4.80 1.55 -12.51
N PHE A 135 5.08 2.50 -11.62
CA PHE A 135 4.08 3.47 -11.12
C PHE A 135 3.35 4.26 -12.22
N LYS A 136 4.01 4.54 -13.35
CA LYS A 136 3.34 5.20 -14.49
C LYS A 136 2.22 4.33 -15.09
N LYS A 137 2.39 3.02 -15.05
CA LYS A 137 1.40 2.04 -15.50
C LYS A 137 0.25 1.93 -14.49
N ASN A 138 0.52 1.99 -13.18
CA ASN A 138 -0.52 2.11 -12.15
C ASN A 138 -1.39 3.35 -12.37
N GLU A 139 -0.76 4.52 -12.61
CA GLU A 139 -1.49 5.77 -12.85
C GLU A 139 -2.45 5.68 -14.05
N MET A 140 -1.97 5.09 -15.16
CA MET A 140 -2.70 5.04 -16.43
C MET A 140 -3.73 3.90 -16.52
N ASN A 141 -3.39 2.72 -15.99
CA ASN A 141 -4.13 1.48 -16.24
C ASN A 141 -4.59 0.79 -14.95
N GLY A 142 -4.23 1.31 -13.78
CA GLY A 142 -4.54 0.71 -12.50
C GLY A 142 -6.04 0.59 -12.24
N ILE A 143 -6.40 -0.42 -11.48
CA ILE A 143 -7.77 -0.72 -11.05
C ILE A 143 -8.25 0.37 -10.09
N ASP A 144 -9.48 0.86 -10.28
CA ASP A 144 -10.14 1.63 -9.24
C ASP A 144 -10.50 0.70 -8.07
N ALA A 145 -10.14 1.11 -6.85
CA ALA A 145 -10.35 0.30 -5.67
C ALA A 145 -11.85 0.03 -5.40
N LEU A 146 -12.74 0.95 -5.78
CA LEU A 146 -14.18 0.77 -5.62
C LEU A 146 -14.73 -0.26 -6.60
N ASP A 147 -14.31 -0.22 -7.87
CA ASP A 147 -14.69 -1.23 -8.88
C ASP A 147 -14.25 -2.63 -8.44
N PHE A 148 -13.03 -2.76 -7.91
CA PHE A 148 -12.56 -4.02 -7.34
C PHE A 148 -13.37 -4.45 -6.12
N GLY A 149 -13.67 -3.51 -5.21
CA GLY A 149 -14.45 -3.78 -4.00
C GLY A 149 -15.85 -4.31 -4.32
N GLU A 150 -16.52 -3.73 -5.32
CA GLU A 150 -17.83 -4.19 -5.82
C GLU A 150 -17.76 -5.65 -6.30
N LEU A 151 -16.78 -5.97 -7.16
CA LEU A 151 -16.62 -7.31 -7.71
C LEU A 151 -16.21 -8.33 -6.65
N LEU A 152 -15.34 -7.94 -5.71
CA LEU A 152 -14.92 -8.80 -4.61
C LEU A 152 -16.09 -9.12 -3.66
N MET A 153 -16.95 -8.14 -3.38
CA MET A 153 -18.10 -8.30 -2.48
C MET A 153 -19.03 -9.44 -2.93
N SER A 154 -19.29 -9.54 -4.23
CA SER A 154 -20.17 -10.56 -4.83
C SER A 154 -19.45 -11.81 -5.34
N SER A 155 -18.14 -11.95 -5.05
CA SER A 155 -17.31 -13.01 -5.62
C SER A 155 -17.44 -14.38 -4.93
N GLY A 156 -17.99 -14.40 -3.71
CA GLY A 156 -17.96 -15.58 -2.83
C GLY A 156 -16.66 -15.74 -2.01
N ILE A 157 -15.67 -14.86 -2.18
CA ILE A 157 -14.38 -14.90 -1.46
C ILE A 157 -14.48 -14.29 -0.04
N VAL A 158 -15.30 -13.27 0.13
CA VAL A 158 -15.54 -12.58 1.41
C VAL A 158 -16.93 -12.94 1.94
N LEU A 159 -17.16 -12.71 3.25
CA LEU A 159 -18.41 -13.03 3.92
C LEU A 159 -18.79 -14.52 3.83
N ASN A 160 -17.80 -15.39 3.62
CA ASN A 160 -17.98 -16.82 3.38
C ASN A 160 -17.09 -17.63 4.32
N ASP A 161 -17.71 -18.45 5.17
CA ASP A 161 -17.02 -19.28 6.18
C ASP A 161 -16.33 -20.52 5.59
N LYS A 162 -16.60 -20.85 4.33
CA LYS A 162 -15.90 -21.92 3.60
C LYS A 162 -14.52 -21.48 3.12
N ILE A 163 -14.26 -20.19 3.05
CA ILE A 163 -12.98 -19.64 2.58
C ILE A 163 -11.99 -19.59 3.72
N LYS A 164 -10.79 -20.13 3.48
CA LYS A 164 -9.68 -20.10 4.43
C LYS A 164 -8.62 -19.13 3.91
N TRP A 165 -8.52 -17.97 4.54
CA TRP A 165 -7.50 -16.97 4.24
C TRP A 165 -6.17 -17.33 4.90
N ILE A 166 -5.09 -17.26 4.12
CA ILE A 166 -3.72 -17.50 4.55
C ILE A 166 -2.92 -16.22 4.33
N SER A 167 -2.22 -15.77 5.35
CA SER A 167 -1.49 -14.50 5.27
C SER A 167 -0.19 -14.54 6.08
N PHE A 168 0.63 -13.50 6.00
CA PHE A 168 1.86 -13.38 6.79
C PHE A 168 2.00 -11.97 7.37
N HIS A 169 1.95 -11.82 8.70
CA HIS A 169 2.10 -10.53 9.38
C HIS A 169 1.10 -9.47 8.90
N SER A 170 -0.17 -9.85 8.91
CA SER A 170 -1.13 -9.37 7.92
C SER A 170 -2.09 -8.29 8.36
N GLY A 171 -1.77 -7.58 9.45
CA GLY A 171 -2.64 -6.52 9.97
C GLY A 171 -2.97 -5.48 8.90
N TYR A 172 -1.94 -4.94 8.23
CA TYR A 172 -2.13 -3.93 7.19
C TYR A 172 -2.87 -4.48 5.98
N ASP A 173 -2.61 -5.72 5.55
CA ASP A 173 -3.27 -6.34 4.40
C ASP A 173 -4.78 -6.40 4.59
N PHE A 174 -5.22 -6.91 5.75
CA PHE A 174 -6.65 -6.93 6.10
C PHE A 174 -7.19 -5.53 6.35
N GLY A 175 -6.39 -4.61 6.86
CA GLY A 175 -6.74 -3.19 6.95
C GLY A 175 -7.12 -2.60 5.60
N TYR A 176 -6.27 -2.76 4.58
CA TYR A 176 -6.55 -2.25 3.24
C TYR A 176 -7.76 -2.94 2.60
N LEU A 177 -7.85 -4.28 2.68
CA LEU A 177 -9.01 -4.99 2.12
C LEU A 177 -10.31 -4.57 2.80
N LEU A 178 -10.32 -4.40 4.12
CA LEU A 178 -11.51 -3.95 4.84
C LEU A 178 -11.90 -2.52 4.45
N LYS A 179 -10.93 -1.60 4.32
CA LYS A 179 -11.18 -0.24 3.81
C LYS A 179 -11.80 -0.27 2.41
N VAL A 180 -11.27 -1.13 1.52
CA VAL A 180 -11.81 -1.30 0.17
C VAL A 180 -13.26 -1.82 0.20
N LEU A 181 -13.53 -2.87 0.98
CA LEU A 181 -14.84 -3.51 1.06
C LEU A 181 -15.91 -2.65 1.75
N THR A 182 -15.52 -1.87 2.74
CA THR A 182 -16.43 -1.00 3.50
C THR A 182 -16.60 0.37 2.87
N CYS A 183 -15.68 0.79 2.01
CA CYS A 183 -15.64 2.13 1.42
C CYS A 183 -15.61 3.26 2.47
N THR A 184 -15.12 2.97 3.67
CA THR A 184 -15.02 3.92 4.79
C THR A 184 -13.66 3.84 5.46
N ASP A 185 -13.32 4.86 6.25
CA ASP A 185 -12.19 4.79 7.18
C ASP A 185 -12.38 3.62 8.15
N LEU A 186 -11.26 3.08 8.62
CA LEU A 186 -11.26 1.97 9.57
C LEU A 186 -11.85 2.40 10.94
N PRO A 187 -12.44 1.47 11.71
CA PRO A 187 -13.03 1.77 13.02
C PRO A 187 -12.08 2.50 13.97
N GLN A 188 -12.62 3.30 14.90
CA GLN A 188 -11.76 4.03 15.84
C GLN A 188 -11.10 3.08 16.86
N ASP A 189 -11.82 2.03 17.28
CA ASP A 189 -11.39 1.08 18.30
C ASP A 189 -10.98 -0.27 17.69
N GLU A 190 -9.93 -0.87 18.26
CA GLU A 190 -9.34 -2.13 17.76
C GLU A 190 -10.37 -3.27 17.75
N ILE A 191 -11.22 -3.36 18.77
CA ILE A 191 -12.23 -4.42 18.89
C ILE A 191 -13.25 -4.37 17.74
N ASP A 192 -13.70 -3.19 17.36
CA ASP A 192 -14.69 -3.01 16.28
C ASP A 192 -14.08 -3.35 14.93
N PHE A 193 -12.80 -3.04 14.73
CA PHE A 193 -12.04 -3.51 13.57
C PHE A 193 -12.01 -5.04 13.49
N PHE A 194 -11.70 -5.73 14.58
CA PHE A 194 -11.68 -7.19 14.58
C PHE A 194 -13.07 -7.81 14.42
N GLN A 195 -14.14 -7.15 14.88
CA GLN A 195 -15.51 -7.58 14.60
C GLN A 195 -15.81 -7.54 13.09
N LEU A 196 -15.40 -6.47 12.41
CA LEU A 196 -15.54 -6.35 10.96
C LEU A 196 -14.65 -7.33 10.21
N VAL A 197 -13.35 -7.43 10.55
CA VAL A 197 -12.43 -8.40 9.94
C VAL A 197 -13.02 -9.80 10.03
N LYS A 198 -13.53 -10.20 11.19
CA LYS A 198 -14.16 -11.50 11.36
C LYS A 198 -15.42 -11.69 10.51
N THR A 199 -16.22 -10.64 10.33
CA THR A 199 -17.43 -10.70 9.51
C THR A 199 -17.06 -10.95 8.05
N TYR A 200 -16.12 -10.16 7.51
CA TYR A 200 -15.69 -10.25 6.10
C TYR A 200 -14.78 -11.45 5.82
N PHE A 201 -13.99 -11.88 6.80
CA PHE A 201 -12.97 -12.92 6.67
C PHE A 201 -13.08 -13.91 7.85
N PRO A 202 -14.08 -14.80 7.84
CA PRO A 202 -14.39 -15.63 9.02
C PRO A 202 -13.27 -16.58 9.44
N CYS A 203 -12.45 -17.02 8.48
CA CYS A 203 -11.33 -17.92 8.74
C CYS A 203 -10.02 -17.37 8.21
N ILE A 204 -9.15 -16.93 9.12
CA ILE A 204 -7.80 -16.43 8.80
C ILE A 204 -6.76 -17.27 9.57
N TYR A 205 -5.67 -17.63 8.90
CA TYR A 205 -4.44 -18.09 9.53
C TYR A 205 -3.27 -17.18 9.15
N ASP A 206 -2.74 -16.46 10.14
CA ASP A 206 -1.52 -15.67 9.98
C ASP A 206 -0.29 -16.55 10.27
N ILE A 207 0.50 -16.84 9.24
CA ILE A 207 1.71 -17.66 9.32
C ILE A 207 2.69 -17.10 10.36
N LYS A 208 2.83 -15.78 10.44
CA LYS A 208 3.73 -15.14 11.41
C LYS A 208 3.31 -15.42 12.86
N TYR A 209 2.01 -15.58 13.09
CA TYR A 209 1.48 -16.01 14.37
C TYR A 209 1.70 -17.52 14.60
N LEU A 210 1.42 -18.36 13.59
CA LEU A 210 1.66 -19.82 13.65
C LEU A 210 3.12 -20.15 14.03
N MET A 211 4.09 -19.42 13.47
CA MET A 211 5.51 -19.60 13.75
C MET A 211 5.87 -19.51 15.24
N LYS A 212 5.07 -18.82 16.08
CA LYS A 212 5.32 -18.73 17.53
C LYS A 212 5.30 -20.11 18.20
N SER A 213 4.56 -21.06 17.64
CA SER A 213 4.48 -22.44 18.12
C SER A 213 5.51 -23.37 17.45
N CYS A 214 6.30 -22.87 16.49
CA CYS A 214 7.32 -23.63 15.79
C CYS A 214 8.70 -23.30 16.35
N LYS A 215 9.32 -24.27 17.03
CA LYS A 215 10.69 -24.08 17.57
C LYS A 215 11.66 -23.79 16.42
N ASN A 216 12.50 -22.78 16.60
CA ASN A 216 13.56 -22.35 15.67
C ASN A 216 13.12 -21.61 14.40
N LEU A 217 11.83 -21.37 14.16
CA LEU A 217 11.41 -20.53 13.03
C LEU A 217 11.26 -19.07 13.46
N LYS A 218 11.99 -18.17 12.80
CA LYS A 218 11.97 -16.72 13.02
C LYS A 218 12.10 -16.00 11.67
N GLY A 219 12.14 -14.67 11.66
CA GLY A 219 12.45 -13.95 10.42
C GLY A 219 11.26 -13.54 9.56
N GLY A 220 11.56 -12.96 8.39
CA GLY A 220 10.56 -12.58 7.37
C GLY A 220 10.05 -13.76 6.56
N LEU A 221 9.10 -13.51 5.64
CA LEU A 221 8.53 -14.55 4.79
C LEU A 221 9.59 -15.25 3.93
N SER A 222 10.52 -14.49 3.33
CA SER A 222 11.61 -15.06 2.51
C SER A 222 12.55 -15.94 3.33
N GLU A 223 12.88 -15.55 4.57
CA GLU A 223 13.74 -16.34 5.47
C GLU A 223 13.02 -17.65 5.87
N LEU A 224 11.73 -17.57 6.21
CA LEU A 224 10.93 -18.76 6.50
C LEU A 224 10.83 -19.70 5.30
N ALA A 225 10.65 -19.17 4.09
CA ALA A 225 10.60 -19.98 2.88
C ALA A 225 11.93 -20.69 2.61
N GLU A 226 13.06 -20.02 2.85
CA GLU A 226 14.40 -20.62 2.76
C GLU A 226 14.59 -21.73 3.79
N ASP A 227 14.21 -21.51 5.06
CA ASP A 227 14.27 -22.51 6.13
C ASP A 227 13.43 -23.76 5.81
N LEU A 228 12.36 -23.60 5.03
CA LEU A 228 11.46 -24.69 4.61
C LEU A 228 11.78 -25.27 3.22
N ASP A 229 12.90 -24.85 2.61
CA ASP A 229 13.34 -25.26 1.27
C ASP A 229 12.28 -25.01 0.18
N ILE A 230 11.69 -23.81 0.20
CA ILE A 230 10.67 -23.37 -0.74
C ILE A 230 11.25 -22.30 -1.66
N LYS A 231 11.24 -22.59 -2.96
CA LYS A 231 11.71 -21.66 -3.98
C LYS A 231 10.62 -20.67 -4.37
N ARG A 232 10.95 -19.38 -4.28
CA ARG A 232 10.11 -18.29 -4.80
C ARG A 232 9.90 -18.39 -6.31
N ILE A 233 8.68 -18.08 -6.75
CA ILE A 233 8.30 -17.89 -8.14
C ILE A 233 7.79 -16.46 -8.30
N GLY A 234 8.32 -15.73 -9.27
CA GLY A 234 8.04 -14.31 -9.47
C GLY A 234 8.98 -13.36 -8.70
N PRO A 235 8.82 -12.05 -8.91
CA PRO A 235 9.65 -11.02 -8.28
C PRO A 235 9.33 -10.86 -6.79
N GLN A 236 10.36 -10.78 -5.94
CA GLN A 236 10.18 -10.46 -4.53
C GLN A 236 9.65 -9.03 -4.34
N HIS A 237 8.83 -8.79 -3.30
CA HIS A 237 8.19 -7.50 -3.02
C HIS A 237 7.24 -7.08 -4.16
N GLN A 238 6.47 -8.06 -4.61
CA GLN A 238 5.29 -7.86 -5.42
C GLN A 238 4.23 -8.84 -4.94
N ALA A 239 3.04 -8.31 -4.72
CA ALA A 239 2.01 -8.98 -3.95
C ALA A 239 1.65 -10.37 -4.51
N GLY A 240 1.66 -10.57 -5.84
CA GLY A 240 1.39 -11.88 -6.44
C GLY A 240 2.46 -12.92 -6.13
N SER A 241 3.75 -12.57 -6.22
CA SER A 241 4.82 -13.51 -5.86
C SER A 241 4.81 -13.82 -4.36
N ASP A 242 4.56 -12.80 -3.54
CA ASP A 242 4.52 -12.92 -2.10
C ASP A 242 3.28 -13.70 -1.60
N SER A 243 2.11 -13.56 -2.24
CA SER A 243 0.94 -14.40 -1.94
C SER A 243 1.18 -15.86 -2.31
N LEU A 244 1.85 -16.13 -3.42
CA LEU A 244 2.21 -17.48 -3.85
C LEU A 244 3.21 -18.13 -2.89
N LEU A 245 4.23 -17.36 -2.47
CA LEU A 245 5.19 -17.82 -1.47
C LEU A 245 4.49 -18.06 -0.12
N THR A 246 3.57 -17.19 0.28
CA THR A 246 2.75 -17.32 1.50
C THR A 246 1.96 -18.62 1.50
N GLY A 247 1.21 -18.91 0.42
CA GLY A 247 0.41 -20.14 0.32
C GLY A 247 1.26 -21.40 0.36
N THR A 248 2.30 -21.47 -0.48
CA THR A 248 3.21 -22.64 -0.52
C THR A 248 3.92 -22.87 0.81
N THR A 249 4.33 -21.78 1.48
CA THR A 249 4.92 -21.81 2.83
C THR A 249 3.95 -22.33 3.88
N PHE A 250 2.70 -21.90 3.86
CA PHE A 250 1.68 -22.38 4.80
C PHE A 250 1.48 -23.89 4.72
N PHE A 251 1.32 -24.46 3.54
CA PHE A 251 1.07 -25.91 3.41
C PHE A 251 2.27 -26.75 3.84
N LYS A 252 3.49 -26.28 3.53
CA LYS A 252 4.73 -26.93 4.01
C LYS A 252 4.85 -26.84 5.53
N LEU A 253 4.60 -25.67 6.11
CA LEU A 253 4.61 -25.44 7.55
C LEU A 253 3.57 -26.32 8.26
N ARG A 254 2.33 -26.35 7.76
CA ARG A 254 1.21 -27.16 8.27
C ARG A 254 1.59 -28.65 8.29
N LYS A 255 2.20 -29.16 7.22
CA LYS A 255 2.63 -30.55 7.15
C LYS A 255 3.74 -30.88 8.14
N MET A 256 4.73 -29.99 8.30
CA MET A 256 5.93 -30.27 9.10
C MET A 256 5.74 -30.05 10.60
N PHE A 257 4.96 -29.05 11.00
CA PHE A 257 4.87 -28.61 12.40
C PHE A 257 3.50 -28.79 13.04
N PHE A 258 2.47 -29.11 12.23
CA PHE A 258 1.09 -29.22 12.68
C PHE A 258 0.43 -30.53 12.25
N GLU A 259 1.21 -31.56 11.87
CA GLU A 259 0.68 -32.88 11.51
C GLU A 259 -0.40 -32.85 10.42
N GLY A 260 -0.38 -31.82 9.55
CA GLY A 260 -1.37 -31.60 8.50
C GLY A 260 -2.65 -30.88 8.94
N GLN A 261 -2.86 -30.59 10.23
CA GLN A 261 -4.08 -29.95 10.74
C GLN A 261 -3.78 -28.80 11.71
N ILE A 262 -4.40 -27.64 11.47
CA ILE A 262 -4.27 -26.47 12.36
C ILE A 262 -5.41 -26.49 13.37
N ASP A 263 -5.07 -26.27 14.65
CA ASP A 263 -6.04 -26.16 15.75
C ASP A 263 -6.74 -24.79 15.74
N ASP A 264 -7.96 -24.74 15.23
CA ASP A 264 -8.75 -23.51 15.12
C ASP A 264 -8.92 -22.80 16.46
N SER A 265 -9.03 -23.53 17.57
CA SER A 265 -9.19 -22.93 18.91
C SER A 265 -8.00 -22.08 19.34
N LYS A 266 -6.83 -22.27 18.71
CA LYS A 266 -5.59 -21.58 19.05
C LYS A 266 -5.15 -20.53 18.03
N TYR A 267 -5.53 -20.69 16.76
CA TYR A 267 -4.90 -19.94 15.67
C TYR A 267 -5.90 -19.21 14.75
N LEU A 268 -7.17 -19.62 14.74
CA LEU A 268 -8.15 -19.05 13.81
C LEU A 268 -8.44 -17.59 14.14
N GLY A 269 -8.31 -16.72 13.15
CA GLY A 269 -8.66 -15.29 13.27
C GLY A 269 -7.65 -14.45 14.05
N ILE A 270 -6.49 -14.99 14.43
CA ILE A 270 -5.48 -14.26 15.20
C ILE A 270 -4.44 -13.64 14.26
N LEU A 271 -4.36 -12.31 14.25
CA LEU A 271 -3.36 -11.55 13.49
C LEU A 271 -2.12 -11.25 14.35
N TYR A 272 -0.93 -11.38 13.76
CA TYR A 272 0.30 -11.10 14.49
C TYR A 272 0.42 -9.61 14.84
N GLY A 273 0.78 -9.33 16.11
CA GLY A 273 1.06 -7.96 16.57
C GLY A 273 -0.13 -7.24 17.21
N PHE A 274 -1.30 -7.87 17.25
CA PHE A 274 -2.55 -7.33 17.77
C PHE A 274 -3.12 -8.17 18.93
N THR A 275 -4.18 -7.68 19.55
CA THR A 275 -4.92 -8.39 20.59
C THR A 275 -5.64 -9.57 19.96
N SER A 276 -5.46 -10.75 20.55
CA SER A 276 -6.19 -11.94 20.14
C SER A 276 -7.60 -11.89 20.70
N TYR A 277 -8.60 -11.89 19.82
CA TYR A 277 -10.02 -11.94 20.20
C TYR A 277 -10.58 -13.33 19.86
N LEU A 278 -11.04 -14.08 20.87
CA LEU A 278 -11.79 -15.33 20.68
C LEU A 278 -13.29 -15.08 20.78
N GLN A 279 -14.09 -15.96 20.20
CA GLN A 279 -15.53 -15.91 20.38
C GLN A 279 -15.96 -16.70 21.63
N ASP A 280 -16.85 -16.13 22.42
CA ASP A 280 -17.62 -16.91 23.38
C ASP A 280 -18.71 -17.73 22.68
N SER A 281 -19.40 -18.58 23.45
CA SER A 281 -20.51 -19.40 22.95
C SER A 281 -21.69 -18.60 22.41
N ASN A 282 -21.77 -17.29 22.68
CA ASN A 282 -22.86 -16.41 22.29
C ASN A 282 -22.51 -15.52 21.08
N GLY A 283 -21.30 -15.68 20.53
CA GLY A 283 -20.88 -14.91 19.38
C GLY A 283 -20.08 -13.64 19.71
N ASN A 284 -19.87 -13.31 20.98
CA ASN A 284 -19.16 -12.09 21.39
C ASN A 284 -17.65 -12.28 21.36
N LEU A 285 -16.92 -11.23 20.96
CA LEU A 285 -15.47 -11.23 21.05
C LEU A 285 -15.02 -11.01 22.51
N MET A 286 -14.21 -11.94 23.02
CA MET A 286 -13.52 -11.88 24.29
C MET A 286 -12.02 -11.87 24.05
N VAL A 287 -11.29 -11.10 24.85
CA VAL A 287 -9.82 -11.11 24.78
C VAL A 287 -9.33 -12.50 25.17
N HIS A 288 -8.61 -13.17 24.26
CA HIS A 288 -7.92 -14.42 24.57
C HIS A 288 -6.92 -14.11 25.68
N PRO A 289 -6.97 -14.79 26.84
CA PRO A 289 -5.92 -14.64 27.84
C PRO A 289 -4.61 -15.09 27.19
N VAL A 290 -3.69 -14.16 26.99
CA VAL A 290 -2.33 -14.49 26.57
C VAL A 290 -1.81 -15.41 27.66
N GLN A 291 -1.60 -16.70 27.36
CA GLN A 291 -0.82 -17.53 28.27
C GLN A 291 0.53 -16.82 28.42
N PRO A 292 0.98 -16.51 29.64
CA PRO A 292 2.32 -15.98 29.84
C PRO A 292 3.30 -17.08 29.42
N GLN A 293 3.64 -17.11 28.14
CA GLN A 293 4.82 -17.82 27.69
C GLN A 293 5.98 -17.13 28.38
N GLN A 294 6.78 -17.90 29.10
CA GLN A 294 8.09 -17.47 29.58
C GLN A 294 8.94 -17.07 28.37
N GLN A 295 8.75 -15.85 27.86
CA GLN A 295 9.84 -15.13 27.26
C GLN A 295 10.81 -14.91 28.40
N GLN A 296 11.80 -15.81 28.54
CA GLN A 296 12.99 -15.46 29.30
C GLN A 296 13.46 -14.14 28.70
N ALA A 297 13.48 -13.09 29.53
CA ALA A 297 14.03 -11.81 29.13
C ALA A 297 15.41 -12.08 28.50
N PRO A 298 15.77 -11.41 27.39
CA PRO A 298 17.13 -11.50 26.88
C PRO A 298 18.10 -11.23 28.04
N PRO A 299 19.23 -11.94 28.14
CA PRO A 299 20.21 -11.67 29.18
C PRO A 299 20.47 -10.16 29.28
N PRO A 300 20.64 -9.58 30.47
CA PRO A 300 20.73 -8.11 30.65
C PRO A 300 21.71 -7.42 29.70
N GLN A 301 22.75 -8.14 29.27
CA GLN A 301 23.72 -7.69 28.27
C GLN A 301 23.14 -7.51 26.85
N GLN A 302 22.24 -8.38 26.40
CA GLN A 302 21.53 -8.23 25.12
C GLN A 302 20.47 -7.12 25.20
N GLN A 303 19.81 -6.93 26.35
CA GLN A 303 18.89 -5.81 26.55
C GLN A 303 19.62 -4.46 26.52
N GLN A 304 20.80 -4.37 27.14
CA GLN A 304 21.66 -3.18 27.07
C GLN A 304 22.18 -2.93 25.65
N GLN A 305 22.60 -3.97 24.92
CA GLN A 305 23.03 -3.81 23.52
C GLN A 305 21.88 -3.37 22.62
N LEU A 306 20.68 -3.93 22.78
CA LEU A 306 19.50 -3.55 22.00
C LEU A 306 19.06 -2.12 22.33
N GLN A 307 19.07 -1.72 23.61
CA GLN A 307 18.82 -0.33 24.00
C GLN A 307 19.86 0.62 23.44
N GLN A 308 21.16 0.27 23.48
CA GLN A 308 22.21 1.09 22.86
C GLN A 308 22.06 1.20 21.35
N GLN A 309 21.65 0.12 20.67
CA GLN A 309 21.36 0.14 19.23
C GLN A 309 20.17 1.02 18.90
N ILE A 310 19.08 0.91 19.66
CA ILE A 310 17.89 1.76 19.49
C ILE A 310 18.24 3.22 19.76
N GLN A 311 19.05 3.50 20.79
CA GLN A 311 19.47 4.85 21.13
C GLN A 311 20.42 5.46 20.09
N GLN A 312 21.34 4.67 19.53
CA GLN A 312 22.17 5.08 18.39
C GLN A 312 21.34 5.31 17.13
N GLN A 313 20.35 4.46 16.85
CA GLN A 313 19.46 4.63 15.70
C GLN A 313 18.60 5.88 15.84
N GLN A 314 18.07 6.16 17.04
CA GLN A 314 17.35 7.40 17.33
C GLN A 314 18.25 8.64 17.23
N GLN A 315 19.52 8.56 17.67
CA GLN A 315 20.48 9.65 17.50
C GLN A 315 20.81 9.91 16.03
N MET A 316 21.01 8.86 15.22
CA MET A 316 21.22 9.01 13.77
C MET A 316 19.99 9.62 13.10
N GLN A 317 18.79 9.17 13.46
CA GLN A 317 17.55 9.74 12.92
C GLN A 317 17.37 11.21 13.32
N HIS A 318 17.72 11.57 14.55
CA HIS A 318 17.68 12.96 15.01
C HIS A 318 18.71 13.84 14.28
N GLN A 319 19.94 13.36 14.07
CA GLN A 319 20.95 14.07 13.28
C GLN A 319 20.52 14.24 11.82
N MET A 320 19.94 13.20 11.23
CA MET A 320 19.45 13.25 9.85
C MET A 320 18.29 14.25 9.72
N HIS A 321 17.39 14.29 10.71
CA HIS A 321 16.29 15.26 10.75
C HIS A 321 16.81 16.71 10.90
N MET A 322 17.77 16.94 11.79
CA MET A 322 18.45 18.25 11.94
C MET A 322 19.12 18.70 10.63
N GLN A 323 19.80 17.77 9.93
CA GLN A 323 20.47 18.07 8.67
C GLN A 323 19.46 18.41 7.56
N MET A 324 18.31 17.72 7.54
CA MET A 324 17.22 17.98 6.61
C MET A 324 16.57 19.35 6.86
N GLN A 325 16.34 19.71 8.12
CA GLN A 325 15.85 21.04 8.49
C GLN A 325 16.82 22.15 8.07
N TYR A 326 18.13 21.93 8.26
CA TYR A 326 19.15 22.88 7.84
C TYR A 326 19.18 23.08 6.32
N GLN A 327 19.08 21.99 5.54
CA GLN A 327 18.97 22.09 4.08
C GLN A 327 17.70 22.82 3.62
N GLN A 328 16.56 22.55 4.26
CA GLN A 328 15.31 23.22 3.94
C GLN A 328 15.37 24.72 4.25
N GLN A 329 16.02 25.10 5.35
CA GLN A 329 16.24 26.50 5.70
C GLN A 329 17.15 27.22 4.70
N GLN A 330 18.19 26.54 4.19
CA GLN A 330 19.04 27.10 3.13
C GLN A 330 18.29 27.27 1.80
N GLN A 331 17.41 26.33 1.43
CA GLN A 331 16.57 26.48 0.25
C GLN A 331 15.59 27.65 0.37
N GLN A 332 14.98 27.84 1.55
CA GLN A 332 14.10 29.00 1.80
C GLN A 332 14.86 30.32 1.71
N GLN A 333 16.10 30.39 2.24
CA GLN A 333 16.94 31.57 2.11
C GLN A 333 17.31 31.86 0.65
N GLN A 334 17.64 30.84 -0.14
CA GLN A 334 17.91 31.01 -1.57
C GLN A 334 16.67 31.50 -2.33
N GLN A 335 15.48 30.96 -2.04
CA GLN A 335 14.24 31.45 -2.65
C GLN A 335 13.92 32.90 -2.26
N GLN A 336 14.13 33.28 -1.00
CA GLN A 336 13.95 34.68 -0.58
C GLN A 336 14.94 35.63 -1.26
N GLN A 337 16.20 35.23 -1.43
CA GLN A 337 17.19 36.02 -2.16
C GLN A 337 16.79 36.18 -3.63
N GLN A 338 16.30 35.11 -4.25
CA GLN A 338 15.83 35.13 -5.64
C GLN A 338 14.59 36.01 -5.82
N TYR A 339 13.65 35.95 -4.87
CA TYR A 339 12.46 36.82 -4.84
C TYR A 339 12.82 38.29 -4.63
N THR A 340 13.81 38.58 -3.77
CA THR A 340 14.31 39.94 -3.53
C THR A 340 15.01 40.51 -4.76
N MET A 341 15.82 39.70 -5.45
CA MET A 341 16.45 40.06 -6.73
C MET A 341 15.40 40.36 -7.81
N TYR A 342 14.36 39.53 -7.91
CA TYR A 342 13.27 39.74 -8.86
C TYR A 342 12.51 41.06 -8.61
N ASN A 343 12.18 41.36 -7.36
CA ASN A 343 11.50 42.61 -6.99
C ASN A 343 12.38 43.85 -7.17
N ASN A 344 13.68 43.77 -6.88
CA ASN A 344 14.61 44.88 -7.10
C ASN A 344 14.78 45.18 -8.60
N ASN A 345 14.80 44.16 -9.46
CA ASN A 345 14.83 44.36 -10.91
C ASN A 345 13.54 45.01 -11.43
N ASN A 346 12.37 44.61 -10.93
CA ASN A 346 11.10 45.24 -11.31
C ASN A 346 10.99 46.70 -10.81
N ASN A 347 11.47 47.01 -9.60
CA ASN A 347 11.51 48.38 -9.10
C ASN A 347 12.47 49.27 -9.90
N ASN A 348 13.62 48.75 -10.34
CA ASN A 348 14.53 49.48 -11.23
C ASN A 348 13.92 49.76 -12.61
N ILE A 349 13.09 48.87 -13.13
CA ILE A 349 12.35 49.09 -14.40
C ILE A 349 11.29 50.20 -14.24
N ILE A 350 10.59 50.24 -13.10
CA ILE A 350 9.58 51.28 -12.81
C ILE A 350 10.24 52.66 -12.61
N ILE A 351 11.38 52.72 -11.93
CA ILE A 351 12.13 53.98 -11.71
C ILE A 351 12.71 54.53 -13.03
N ASN A 352 13.25 53.66 -13.89
CA ASN A 352 13.76 54.07 -15.20
C ASN A 352 12.66 54.58 -16.16
N ASN A 353 11.44 54.02 -16.06
CA ASN A 353 10.30 54.49 -16.84
C ASN A 353 9.72 55.83 -16.33
N GLN A 354 9.90 56.17 -15.04
CA GLN A 354 9.52 57.47 -14.51
C GLN A 354 10.55 58.57 -14.82
N GLN A 355 11.84 58.26 -14.89
CA GLN A 355 12.88 59.23 -15.29
C GLN A 355 12.83 59.59 -16.78
N ASN A 356 12.41 58.67 -17.66
CA ASN A 356 12.29 58.96 -19.10
C ASN A 356 11.11 59.88 -19.46
N ASN A 357 10.13 60.05 -18.57
CA ASN A 357 8.96 60.90 -18.83
C ASN A 357 9.14 62.37 -18.40
N TYR A 358 10.23 62.72 -17.72
CA TYR A 358 10.52 64.10 -17.29
C TYR A 358 11.42 64.89 -18.24
N ASN A 359 11.98 64.26 -19.29
CA ASN A 359 12.98 64.89 -20.19
C ASN A 359 12.42 65.36 -21.54
N ASN A 360 11.10 65.51 -21.72
CA ASN A 360 10.54 65.97 -23.00
C ASN A 360 9.50 67.09 -22.84
N ILE A 361 9.97 68.32 -22.58
CA ILE A 361 9.15 69.55 -22.61
C ILE A 361 9.94 70.70 -23.29
N TYR A 362 9.53 71.01 -24.54
CA TYR A 362 9.62 72.28 -25.33
C TYR A 362 11.01 72.81 -25.83
N TYR A 363 11.20 73.45 -27.00
CA TYR A 363 10.43 74.46 -27.79
C TYR A 363 10.71 74.39 -29.34
N PRO A 364 9.99 75.16 -30.21
CA PRO A 364 9.82 74.96 -31.66
C PRO A 364 10.55 75.97 -32.56
N THR A 365 10.75 75.66 -33.86
CA THR A 365 10.93 76.65 -34.96
C THR A 365 10.63 76.10 -36.38
N SER A 366 9.72 76.82 -37.09
CA SER A 366 9.65 77.17 -38.54
C SER A 366 9.91 76.18 -39.70
N SER A 367 8.93 76.11 -40.62
CA SER A 367 8.94 75.58 -42.01
C SER A 367 9.76 76.47 -43.00
N PRO A 368 10.05 76.12 -44.30
CA PRO A 368 9.05 75.69 -45.33
C PRO A 368 9.47 74.72 -46.49
N SER A 369 8.42 74.17 -47.15
CA SER A 369 8.33 73.63 -48.54
C SER A 369 9.03 72.28 -48.83
N SER A 370 8.52 71.31 -49.62
CA SER A 370 7.68 71.34 -50.83
C SER A 370 7.22 69.90 -51.21
N TYR A 371 6.06 69.76 -51.89
CA TYR A 371 5.57 68.68 -52.81
C TYR A 371 5.81 67.18 -52.44
N ASN A 372 4.87 66.21 -52.50
CA ASN A 372 3.84 65.92 -53.51
C ASN A 372 3.00 64.69 -53.06
N ARG A 373 1.69 64.71 -53.38
CA ARG A 373 0.73 63.61 -53.70
C ARG A 373 0.70 62.28 -52.94
N GLY A 374 -0.52 61.90 -52.48
CA GLY A 374 -0.99 60.52 -52.52
C GLY A 374 -2.01 60.11 -51.45
N TYR A 375 -3.27 60.53 -51.58
CA TYR A 375 -4.44 59.81 -51.03
C TYR A 375 -4.84 58.70 -52.04
N PRO A 376 -5.56 57.62 -51.67
CA PRO A 376 -6.82 57.79 -50.95
C PRO A 376 -7.44 56.62 -50.11
N TYR A 377 -8.53 56.99 -49.44
CA TYR A 377 -9.73 56.20 -49.06
C TYR A 377 -9.72 55.26 -47.83
N TYR A 378 -10.36 55.74 -46.76
CA TYR A 378 -11.22 54.95 -45.85
C TYR A 378 -12.64 54.87 -46.44
N PRO A 379 -13.45 53.85 -46.10
CA PRO A 379 -14.52 53.99 -45.08
C PRO A 379 -14.75 52.67 -44.29
N ASN A 380 -15.46 52.52 -43.17
CA ASN A 380 -16.30 53.33 -42.29
C ASN A 380 -16.52 52.49 -41.00
N SER A 381 -16.53 53.14 -39.83
CA SER A 381 -17.18 52.64 -38.59
C SER A 381 -18.72 52.75 -38.71
N PRO A 382 -19.58 52.18 -37.81
CA PRO A 382 -19.71 52.66 -36.42
C PRO A 382 -19.99 51.53 -35.38
N ILE A 383 -19.35 51.53 -34.21
CA ILE A 383 -19.86 52.07 -32.94
C ILE A 383 -21.39 51.96 -32.79
N ASN A 384 -21.84 51.10 -31.88
CA ASN A 384 -23.04 51.39 -31.11
C ASN A 384 -22.76 51.22 -29.61
N THR A 385 -23.04 52.30 -28.90
CA THR A 385 -22.95 52.51 -27.46
C THR A 385 -24.13 51.83 -26.76
N ASN A 386 -23.92 51.37 -25.51
CA ASN A 386 -24.75 51.73 -24.35
C ASN A 386 -24.42 50.83 -23.14
N SER A 387 -23.83 51.45 -22.12
CA SER A 387 -24.11 51.16 -20.69
C SER A 387 -25.09 52.28 -20.21
N PRO A 388 -25.66 52.30 -18.98
CA PRO A 388 -25.45 51.41 -17.83
C PRO A 388 -26.72 51.05 -17.00
N SER A 389 -26.49 50.29 -15.91
CA SER A 389 -27.15 50.35 -14.59
C SER A 389 -28.59 49.80 -14.42
N ASN A 390 -28.76 48.77 -13.59
CA ASN A 390 -29.05 48.85 -12.14
C ASN A 390 -30.04 47.80 -11.61
N SER A 391 -29.75 47.36 -10.38
CA SER A 391 -30.65 46.84 -9.32
C SER A 391 -31.35 45.47 -9.44
N ASN A 392 -30.95 44.59 -8.52
CA ASN A 392 -31.75 43.84 -7.52
C ASN A 392 -33.10 43.24 -7.93
N ILE A 393 -33.29 41.95 -7.60
CA ILE A 393 -34.21 41.45 -6.54
C ILE A 393 -34.31 39.91 -6.61
N ASN A 394 -34.10 39.28 -5.45
CA ASN A 394 -34.61 37.99 -4.95
C ASN A 394 -35.43 37.08 -5.88
N LYS A 395 -35.00 35.82 -6.01
CA LYS A 395 -35.58 34.67 -5.28
C LYS A 395 -34.71 33.43 -5.44
#